data_AF-A0A2N1RGW7-F1
#
_entry.id   AF-A0A2N1RGW7-F1
#
_cell.length_a   1.000
_cell.length_b   1.000
_cell.length_c   1.000
_cell.angle_alpha   90.00
_cell.angle_beta   90.00
_cell.angle_gamma   90.00
#
_symmetry.space_group_name_H-M   'P 1'
#
loop_
_entity.id
_entity.type
_entity.pdbx_description
1 polymer ?
#
loop_
_entity_poly.entity_id
_entity_poly.type
_entity_poly.pdbx_seq_one_letter_code
_entity_poly.pdbx_strand_id
1 'polypeptide(L)'
;MKQKDGYPVHVVVGSMGARTSPLLYCPICGKQVFALGDERGLIDPCPHLAFLLLDDTDCYESDDYRQRQQNLKLEADEPDGFDEYLAALGYDASLLVMESSGVGYVEEPVTVAVMAGFDLGKVA
;
A
#
# COMPACT_ATOMS: atom_id res chain seq x y z
N MET A 1 -14.92 -5.96 9.36
CA MET A 1 -13.92 -5.54 10.36
C MET A 1 -14.42 -4.32 11.08
N LYS A 2 -14.33 -4.26 12.42
CA LYS A 2 -14.56 -3.00 13.15
C LYS A 2 -13.25 -2.22 13.12
N GLN A 3 -13.28 -1.01 12.57
CA GLN A 3 -12.16 -0.07 12.64
C GLN A 3 -11.87 0.21 14.12
N LYS A 4 -10.62 0.07 14.55
CA LYS A 4 -10.17 0.55 15.85
C LYS A 4 -9.83 2.03 15.68
N ASP A 5 -10.36 2.89 16.56
CA ASP A 5 -10.03 4.33 16.52
C ASP A 5 -8.51 4.53 16.67
N GLY A 6 -7.94 5.41 15.85
CA GLY A 6 -6.50 5.73 15.87
C GLY A 6 -5.58 4.91 14.97
N TYR A 7 -6.12 3.98 14.16
CA TYR A 7 -5.33 3.15 13.23
C TYR A 7 -5.58 3.51 11.75
N PRO A 8 -4.65 3.18 10.85
CA PRO A 8 -4.84 3.30 9.40
C PRO A 8 -6.13 2.63 8.91
N VAL A 9 -6.72 3.24 7.87
CA VAL A 9 -7.88 2.66 7.21
C VAL A 9 -7.38 1.62 6.21
N HIS A 10 -7.72 0.35 6.44
CA HIS A 10 -7.34 -0.74 5.53
C HIS A 10 -8.55 -1.19 4.70
N VAL A 11 -8.40 -1.15 3.38
CA VAL A 11 -9.39 -1.60 2.41
C VAL A 11 -8.78 -2.71 1.55
N VAL A 12 -9.43 -3.87 1.51
CA VAL A 12 -9.08 -4.98 0.64
C VAL A 12 -10.00 -4.99 -0.57
N VAL A 13 -9.42 -4.86 -1.75
CA VAL A 13 -10.09 -4.89 -3.05
C VAL A 13 -9.73 -6.21 -3.75
N GLY A 14 -10.58 -7.22 -3.57
CA GLY A 14 -10.44 -8.49 -4.27
C GLY A 14 -11.12 -8.45 -5.64
N SER A 15 -10.37 -8.73 -6.71
CA SER A 15 -10.97 -8.95 -8.03
C SER A 15 -11.28 -10.44 -8.22
N MET A 16 -12.46 -10.89 -7.80
CA MET A 16 -12.90 -12.26 -8.10
C MET A 16 -13.29 -12.39 -9.58
N GLY A 17 -12.44 -13.05 -10.37
CA GLY A 17 -12.79 -13.49 -11.74
C GLY A 17 -12.42 -12.54 -12.88
N ALA A 18 -11.79 -11.41 -12.60
CA ALA A 18 -11.29 -10.54 -13.66
C ALA A 18 -9.89 -11.01 -14.10
N ARG A 19 -9.72 -11.32 -15.39
CA ARG A 19 -8.40 -11.56 -16.05
C ARG A 19 -7.62 -10.25 -16.21
N THR A 20 -7.72 -9.35 -15.26
CA THR A 20 -7.14 -8.02 -15.36
C THR A 20 -6.12 -7.87 -14.25
N SER A 21 -4.88 -7.61 -14.66
CA SER A 21 -3.83 -7.06 -13.83
C SER A 21 -4.37 -6.03 -12.83
N PRO A 22 -3.94 -6.07 -11.56
CA PRO A 22 -4.32 -5.04 -10.60
C PRO A 22 -3.86 -3.67 -11.13
N LEU A 23 -4.81 -2.73 -11.16
CA LEU A 23 -4.57 -1.31 -11.43
C LEU A 23 -4.81 -0.56 -10.12
N LEU A 24 -3.85 0.26 -9.71
CA LEU A 24 -4.04 1.15 -8.55
C LEU A 24 -3.98 2.60 -8.98
N TYR A 25 -4.99 3.34 -8.54
CA TYR A 25 -5.09 4.78 -8.68
C TYR A 25 -5.02 5.41 -7.30
N CYS A 26 -4.36 6.56 -7.22
CA CYS A 26 -4.41 7.39 -6.03
C CYS A 26 -5.85 7.86 -5.79
N PRO A 27 -6.44 7.59 -4.62
CA PRO A 27 -7.81 8.01 -4.32
C PRO A 27 -7.94 9.52 -4.07
N ILE A 28 -6.82 10.23 -3.89
CA ILE A 28 -6.79 11.67 -3.62
C ILE A 28 -6.76 12.47 -4.92
N CYS A 29 -5.82 12.14 -5.82
CA CYS A 29 -5.63 12.91 -7.07
C CYS A 29 -6.05 12.17 -8.35
N GLY A 30 -6.45 10.90 -8.26
CA GLY A 30 -6.85 10.09 -9.42
C GLY A 30 -5.71 9.63 -10.32
N LYS A 31 -4.45 9.96 -9.99
CA LYS A 31 -3.27 9.53 -10.76
C LYS A 31 -3.09 8.01 -10.65
N GLN A 32 -2.86 7.33 -11.76
CA GLN A 32 -2.48 5.93 -11.76
C GLN A 32 -1.05 5.77 -11.21
N VAL A 33 -0.87 4.90 -10.23
CA VAL A 33 0.43 4.67 -9.58
C VAL A 33 1.01 3.30 -9.87
N PHE A 34 0.17 2.34 -10.26
CA PHE A 34 0.58 0.95 -10.50
C PHE A 34 -0.20 0.32 -11.66
N ALA A 35 0.49 -0.48 -12.46
CA ALA A 35 -0.09 -1.42 -13.42
C ALA A 35 0.80 -2.64 -13.59
N LEU A 36 0.23 -3.83 -13.39
CA LEU A 36 0.93 -5.08 -13.67
C LEU A 36 0.96 -5.31 -15.20
N GLY A 37 2.13 -5.16 -15.83
CA GLY A 37 2.32 -5.28 -17.28
C GLY A 37 3.50 -4.46 -17.83
N ASP A 38 3.88 -3.39 -17.12
CA ASP A 38 5.14 -2.70 -17.36
C ASP A 38 6.27 -3.44 -16.61
N GLU A 39 7.50 -3.40 -17.14
CA GLU A 39 8.64 -4.23 -16.70
C GLU A 39 8.96 -4.16 -15.18
N ARG A 40 8.35 -3.23 -14.42
CA ARG A 40 8.55 -3.05 -12.97
C ARG A 40 7.33 -2.56 -12.17
N GLY A 41 6.09 -2.74 -12.65
CA GLY A 41 4.83 -2.53 -11.89
C GLY A 41 4.49 -1.10 -11.41
N LEU A 42 5.45 -0.33 -10.91
CA LEU A 42 5.34 1.07 -10.54
C LEU A 42 5.49 1.94 -11.80
N ILE A 43 4.48 2.76 -12.07
CA ILE A 43 4.50 3.66 -13.24
C ILE A 43 5.12 5.01 -12.86
N ASP A 44 4.43 5.76 -12.01
CA ASP A 44 4.83 7.10 -11.61
C ASP A 44 4.23 7.43 -10.23
N PRO A 45 5.04 7.44 -9.15
CA PRO A 45 4.52 7.68 -7.82
C PRO A 45 3.88 9.07 -7.73
N CYS A 46 2.69 9.14 -7.14
CA CYS A 46 2.07 10.41 -6.79
C CYS A 46 2.60 10.92 -5.44
N PRO A 47 2.56 12.23 -5.14
CA PRO A 47 3.00 12.78 -3.85
C PRO A 47 2.30 12.17 -2.62
N HIS A 48 1.10 11.62 -2.84
CA HIS A 48 0.28 10.97 -1.81
C HIS A 48 0.68 9.53 -1.53
N LEU A 49 1.46 8.88 -2.39
CA LEU A 49 1.86 7.48 -2.21
C LEU A 49 2.96 7.42 -1.14
N ALA A 50 2.66 6.83 0.01
CA ALA A 50 3.60 6.64 1.10
C ALA A 50 4.51 5.44 0.82
N PHE A 51 3.90 4.31 0.43
CA PHE A 51 4.59 3.07 0.05
C PHE A 51 3.78 2.26 -0.95
N LEU A 52 4.44 1.35 -1.67
CA LEU A 52 3.83 0.28 -2.47
C LEU A 52 4.64 -1.00 -2.30
N LEU A 53 3.96 -2.11 -2.02
CA LEU A 53 4.55 -3.43 -1.82
C LEU A 53 3.98 -4.38 -2.88
N LEU A 54 4.86 -5.06 -3.60
CA LEU A 54 4.53 -6.11 -4.58
C LEU A 54 5.26 -7.40 -4.20
N ASP A 55 4.50 -8.47 -3.96
CA ASP A 55 4.95 -9.86 -3.69
C ASP A 55 6.38 -9.96 -3.09
N ASP A 56 6.51 -9.52 -1.83
CA ASP A 56 7.70 -9.62 -0.95
C ASP A 56 9.04 -9.05 -1.47
N THR A 57 9.09 -8.46 -2.66
CA THR A 57 10.38 -8.21 -3.35
C THR A 57 10.56 -6.80 -3.90
N ASP A 58 9.50 -6.13 -4.35
CA ASP A 58 9.60 -4.76 -4.86
C ASP A 58 8.81 -3.79 -3.97
N CYS A 59 9.53 -2.89 -3.31
CA CYS A 59 8.97 -1.84 -2.47
C CYS A 59 9.30 -0.44 -3.01
N TYR A 60 8.26 0.36 -3.27
CA TYR A 60 8.40 1.80 -3.31
C TYR A 60 8.17 2.35 -1.90
N GLU A 61 8.96 3.34 -1.51
CA GLU A 61 8.81 4.08 -0.26
C GLU A 61 9.15 5.55 -0.53
N SER A 62 8.22 6.44 -0.18
CA SER A 62 8.45 7.89 -0.23
C SER A 62 9.48 8.35 0.80
N ASP A 63 10.11 9.50 0.58
CA ASP A 63 11.10 10.06 1.51
C ASP A 63 10.51 10.29 2.92
N ASP A 64 9.26 10.77 3.00
CA ASP A 64 8.57 10.99 4.28
C ASP A 64 8.34 9.67 5.04
N TYR A 65 7.94 8.62 4.32
CA TYR A 65 7.77 7.29 4.90
C TYR A 65 9.10 6.74 5.42
N ARG A 66 10.18 6.83 4.64
CA ARG A 66 11.54 6.43 5.06
C ARG A 66 12.03 7.22 6.27
N GLN A 67 11.76 8.52 6.30
CA GLN A 67 12.14 9.38 7.41
C GLN A 67 11.40 8.98 8.70
N ARG A 68 10.10 8.68 8.61
CA ARG A 68 9.33 8.16 9.75
C ARG A 68 9.89 6.83 10.25
N GLN A 69 10.27 5.92 9.35
CA GLN A 69 10.90 4.64 9.73
C GLN A 69 12.24 4.84 10.45
N GLN A 70 13.09 5.75 9.97
CA GLN A 70 14.37 6.05 10.62
C GLN A 70 14.21 6.71 11.99
N ASN A 71 13.15 7.49 12.18
CA ASN A 71 12.83 8.13 13.44
C ASN A 71 12.13 7.20 14.44
N LEU A 72 11.65 6.04 13.97
CA LEU A 72 11.00 5.05 14.80
C LEU A 72 12.04 4.38 15.69
N LYS A 73 12.01 4.72 16.97
CA LYS A 73 12.76 4.01 18.01
C LYS A 73 11.87 2.89 18.53
N LEU A 74 11.99 1.70 17.94
CA LEU A 74 11.36 0.50 18.49
C LEU A 74 12.05 0.17 19.81
N GLU A 75 11.34 0.33 20.93
CA GLU A 75 11.72 -0.29 22.19
C GLU A 75 11.20 -1.75 22.23
N ALA A 76 11.44 -2.47 23.33
CA ALA A 76 11.28 -3.93 23.42
C ALA A 76 9.87 -4.49 23.11
N ASP A 77 8.83 -3.65 23.10
CA ASP A 77 7.51 -3.99 22.58
C ASP A 77 7.44 -3.59 21.09
N GLU A 78 7.94 -4.47 20.23
CA GLU A 78 7.76 -4.34 18.78
C GLU A 78 6.26 -4.46 18.43
N PRO A 79 5.76 -3.72 17.42
CA PRO A 79 4.36 -3.79 17.03
C PRO A 79 3.94 -5.22 16.64
N ASP A 80 2.81 -5.70 17.16
CA ASP A 80 2.33 -7.08 16.95
C ASP A 80 1.70 -7.29 15.56
N GLY A 81 1.71 -6.26 14.70
CA GLY A 81 1.18 -6.34 13.35
C GLY A 81 1.37 -5.08 12.51
N PHE A 82 1.03 -5.20 11.22
CA PHE A 82 1.25 -4.14 10.23
C PHE A 82 0.52 -2.83 10.55
N ASP A 83 -0.74 -2.90 11.01
CA ASP A 83 -1.50 -1.71 11.39
C ASP A 83 -0.89 -0.98 12.60
N GLU A 84 -0.35 -1.73 13.57
CA GLU A 84 0.35 -1.16 14.74
C GLU A 84 1.71 -0.58 14.37
N TYR A 85 2.43 -1.22 13.44
CA TYR A 85 3.65 -0.69 12.88
C TYR A 85 3.42 0.65 12.18
N LEU A 86 2.39 0.75 11.33
CA LEU A 86 2.03 1.99 10.67
C LEU A 86 1.59 3.06 11.68
N ALA A 87 0.84 2.69 12.71
CA ALA A 87 0.50 3.60 13.81
C ALA A 87 1.75 4.11 14.55
N ALA A 88 2.73 3.24 14.79
CA ALA A 88 3.99 3.61 15.42
C ALA A 88 4.82 4.59 14.56
N LEU A 89 4.73 4.49 13.23
CA LEU A 89 5.29 5.47 12.28
C LEU A 89 4.55 6.83 12.28
N GLY A 90 3.52 6.97 13.10
CA GLY A 90 2.70 8.18 13.21
C GLY A 90 1.65 8.30 12.09
N TYR A 91 1.27 7.18 11.47
CA TYR A 91 0.12 7.11 10.58
C TYR A 91 -1.11 6.60 11.36
N ASP A 92 -2.05 7.50 11.62
CA ASP A 92 -3.35 7.18 12.20
C ASP A 92 -4.40 6.97 11.09
N ALA A 93 -5.64 7.42 11.28
CA ALA A 93 -6.67 7.41 10.23
C ALA A 93 -6.33 8.28 9.00
N SER A 94 -5.20 9.01 9.02
CA SER A 94 -4.65 9.74 7.88
C SER A 94 -4.02 8.86 6.81
N LEU A 95 -3.80 7.57 7.05
CA LEU A 95 -3.29 6.65 6.03
C LEU A 95 -4.38 5.69 5.56
N LEU A 96 -4.59 5.63 4.25
CA LEU A 96 -5.38 4.61 3.60
C LEU A 96 -4.47 3.53 3.02
N VAL A 97 -4.57 2.31 3.54
CA VAL A 97 -3.93 1.12 2.96
C VAL A 97 -4.92 0.45 2.02
N MET A 98 -4.54 0.29 0.77
CA MET A 98 -5.29 -0.44 -0.24
C MET A 98 -4.54 -1.70 -0.63
N GLU A 99 -5.12 -2.84 -0.33
CA GLU A 99 -4.65 -4.13 -0.84
C GLU A 99 -5.50 -4.49 -2.06
N SER A 100 -4.86 -4.77 -3.20
CA SER A 100 -5.51 -5.27 -4.40
C SER A 100 -4.88 -6.58 -4.81
N SER A 101 -5.70 -7.62 -4.95
CA SER A 101 -5.27 -8.91 -5.46
C SER A 101 -5.96 -9.25 -6.77
N GLY A 102 -5.20 -9.90 -7.65
CA GLY A 102 -5.68 -10.37 -8.95
C GLY A 102 -5.08 -11.72 -9.30
N VAL A 103 -5.73 -12.44 -10.21
CA VAL A 103 -5.24 -13.71 -10.75
C VAL A 103 -4.93 -13.53 -12.23
N GLY A 104 -3.65 -13.62 -12.57
CA GLY A 104 -3.15 -13.73 -13.94
C GLY A 104 -3.10 -15.19 -14.40
N TYR A 105 -3.13 -15.40 -15.71
CA TYR A 105 -2.92 -16.71 -16.33
C TYR A 105 -1.86 -16.56 -17.40
N VAL A 106 -0.71 -17.23 -17.21
CA VAL A 106 0.31 -17.36 -18.27
C VAL A 106 0.31 -18.81 -18.77
N GLU A 107 0.60 -19.77 -17.88
CA GLU A 107 0.42 -21.22 -18.11
C GLU A 107 -0.33 -21.88 -16.93
N GLU A 108 -0.05 -21.41 -15.71
CA GLU A 108 -0.78 -21.72 -14.47
C GLU A 108 -1.35 -20.43 -13.85
N PRO A 109 -2.36 -20.50 -12.96
CA PRO A 109 -2.87 -19.34 -12.24
C PRO A 109 -1.76 -18.73 -11.36
N VAL A 110 -1.44 -17.47 -11.62
CA VAL A 110 -0.52 -16.68 -10.78
C VAL A 110 -1.35 -15.67 -10.00
N THR A 111 -1.28 -15.73 -8.68
CA THR A 111 -1.90 -14.71 -7.82
C THR A 111 -0.87 -13.61 -7.60
N VAL A 112 -1.28 -12.37 -7.83
CA VAL A 112 -0.46 -11.20 -7.52
C VAL A 112 -1.22 -10.34 -6.53
N ALA A 113 -0.56 -9.99 -5.43
CA ALA A 113 -1.06 -9.03 -4.46
C ALA A 113 -0.20 -7.77 -4.49
N VAL A 114 -0.86 -6.62 -4.55
CA VAL A 114 -0.22 -5.32 -4.40
C VAL A 114 -0.86 -4.58 -3.23
N MET A 115 -0.05 -4.02 -2.36
CA MET A 115 -0.49 -3.20 -1.24
C MET A 115 0.09 -1.80 -1.36
N ALA A 116 -0.75 -0.78 -1.30
CA ALA A 116 -0.33 0.62 -1.39
C ALA A 116 -0.87 1.43 -0.22
N GLY A 117 -0.01 2.23 0.40
CA GLY A 117 -0.38 3.21 1.42
C GLY A 117 -0.48 4.61 0.83
N PHE A 118 -1.63 5.25 0.98
CA PHE A 118 -1.87 6.64 0.56
C PHE A 118 -2.06 7.55 1.76
N ASP A 119 -1.18 8.54 1.91
CA ASP A 119 -1.24 9.55 2.97
C ASP A 119 -2.29 10.62 2.61
N LEU A 120 -3.44 10.53 3.26
CA LEU A 120 -4.57 11.46 3.16
C LEU A 120 -4.27 12.83 3.80
N GLY A 121 -3.25 12.92 4.66
CA GLY A 121 -2.80 14.17 5.28
C GLY A 121 -2.01 15.07 4.32
N LYS A 122 -1.51 14.53 3.22
CA LYS A 122 -0.84 15.30 2.16
C LYS A 122 -1.91 15.95 1.27
N VAL A 123 -2.13 17.25 1.45
CA VAL A 123 -2.96 18.04 0.54
C VAL A 123 -2.22 18.17 -0.81
N ALA A 124 -2.94 18.00 -1.92
CA ALA A 124 -2.42 18.11 -3.28
C ALA A 124 -1.91 19.52 -3.61
#